data_AF-A0A7S2EFF5-F1
#
_entry.id   AF-A0A7S2EFF5-F1
#
_cell.length_a   1.000
_cell.length_b   1.000
_cell.length_c   1.000
_cell.angle_alpha   90.00
_cell.angle_beta   90.00
_cell.angle_gamma   90.00
#
_symmetry.space_group_name_H-M   'P 1'
#
loop_
_entity.id
_entity.type
_entity.pdbx_description
1 polymer ?
#
loop_
_entity_poly.entity_id
_entity_poly.type
_entity_poly.pdbx_seq_one_letter_code
_entity_poly.pdbx_strand_id
1 'polypeptide(L)'
;SAPSYPQGVIDPIEELSEVAMRFGVGLHVDACLGGFVLPFARMIGKELPKFDFECDGVTSMSVDTHKYGYASKGTSVVLYRHNALRRAQYFSFAKWPGGLYATPTIAGSRPGALIACAWASLVSIGESGFKSRVKSILATTQTIAKEVSSIPGLYLLGGMPTAMIVCFGSKDFDIYEVGDIMTKRGWSLNSLQRPACIHLCVTLKTVLFASEFVKELRECVEEVQKKGDGGGKKGGNAALYGMAGSLPAGPLDDMSKCYLDVILSP
;
A
#
# COMPACT_ATOMS: atom_id res chain seq x y z
N SER A 1 -2.77 8.41 -6.89
CA SER A 1 -2.86 7.68 -5.61
C SER A 1 -2.40 8.55 -4.45
N ALA A 2 -2.94 8.29 -3.25
CA ALA A 2 -2.66 9.06 -2.04
C ALA A 2 -2.49 8.13 -0.81
N PRO A 3 -1.26 7.61 -0.56
CA PRO A 3 -0.14 7.52 -1.49
C PRO A 3 -0.23 6.29 -2.42
N SER A 4 0.68 6.19 -3.38
CA SER A 4 0.92 4.95 -4.14
C SER A 4 1.49 3.85 -3.25
N TYR A 5 1.11 2.59 -3.52
CA TYR A 5 1.61 1.44 -2.75
C TYR A 5 3.13 1.23 -2.88
N PRO A 6 3.76 1.29 -4.07
CA PRO A 6 5.16 0.87 -4.19
C PRO A 6 6.11 1.83 -3.45
N GLN A 7 6.11 3.12 -3.78
CA GLN A 7 7.05 4.09 -3.18
C GLN A 7 6.47 4.90 -2.02
N GLY A 8 5.16 4.86 -1.77
CA GLY A 8 4.57 5.65 -0.69
C GLY A 8 4.48 7.15 -0.96
N VAL A 9 4.62 7.56 -2.23
CA VAL A 9 4.55 8.96 -2.65
C VAL A 9 3.10 9.33 -2.94
N ILE A 10 2.70 10.55 -2.56
CA ILE A 10 1.39 11.13 -2.90
C ILE A 10 1.53 11.79 -4.27
N ASP A 11 0.67 11.40 -5.21
CA ASP A 11 0.65 12.01 -6.54
C ASP A 11 0.20 13.48 -6.48
N PRO A 12 0.54 14.31 -7.49
CA PRO A 12 0.09 15.70 -7.60
C PRO A 12 -1.42 15.80 -7.89
N ILE A 13 -2.26 15.54 -6.89
CA ILE A 13 -3.73 15.45 -7.06
C ILE A 13 -4.35 16.79 -7.41
N GLU A 14 -3.82 17.91 -6.91
CA GLU A 14 -4.31 19.26 -7.24
C GLU A 14 -4.15 19.54 -8.73
N GLU A 15 -2.97 19.27 -9.29
CA GLU A 15 -2.65 19.44 -10.70
C GLU A 15 -3.45 18.48 -11.58
N LEU A 16 -3.61 17.22 -11.15
CA LEU A 16 -4.48 16.26 -11.84
C LEU A 16 -5.96 16.69 -11.81
N SER A 17 -6.38 17.38 -10.75
CA SER A 17 -7.72 17.95 -10.63
C SER A 17 -7.98 19.00 -11.69
N GLU A 18 -7.02 19.90 -11.90
CA GLU A 18 -7.10 20.93 -12.95
C GLU A 18 -7.19 20.30 -14.35
N VAL A 19 -6.40 19.26 -14.62
CA VAL A 19 -6.47 18.51 -15.88
C VAL A 19 -7.85 17.86 -16.05
N ALA A 20 -8.37 17.20 -15.01
CA ALA A 20 -9.66 16.55 -15.07
C ALA A 20 -10.81 17.54 -15.37
N MET A 21 -10.77 18.72 -14.73
CA MET A 21 -11.73 19.79 -14.99
C MET A 21 -11.59 20.34 -16.41
N ARG A 22 -10.36 20.59 -16.90
CA ARG A 22 -10.10 21.11 -18.24
C ARG A 22 -10.69 20.24 -19.35
N PHE A 23 -10.66 18.91 -19.18
CA PHE A 23 -11.15 17.97 -20.17
C PHE A 23 -12.55 17.42 -19.86
N GLY A 24 -13.17 17.81 -18.75
CA GLY A 24 -14.48 17.30 -18.34
C GLY A 24 -14.50 15.80 -18.08
N VAL A 25 -13.41 15.24 -17.56
CA VAL A 25 -13.25 13.80 -17.28
C VAL A 25 -13.23 13.53 -15.78
N GLY A 26 -13.57 12.29 -15.40
CA GLY A 26 -13.52 11.89 -13.99
C GLY A 26 -12.10 11.67 -13.49
N LEU A 27 -11.79 12.22 -12.31
CA LEU A 27 -10.59 11.87 -11.54
C LEU A 27 -10.96 10.97 -10.37
N HIS A 28 -10.36 9.78 -10.29
CA HIS A 28 -10.43 8.90 -9.13
C HIS A 28 -9.14 9.01 -8.31
N VAL A 29 -9.27 9.27 -7.01
CA VAL A 29 -8.11 9.21 -6.10
C VAL A 29 -8.13 7.89 -5.34
N ASP A 30 -7.17 7.03 -5.66
CA ASP A 30 -6.90 5.84 -4.87
C ASP A 30 -6.24 6.23 -3.55
N ALA A 31 -7.04 6.31 -2.48
CA ALA A 31 -6.60 6.50 -1.10
C ALA A 31 -6.83 5.22 -0.28
N CYS A 32 -6.89 4.04 -0.92
CA CYS A 32 -7.08 2.76 -0.25
C CYS A 32 -6.10 2.60 0.92
N LEU A 33 -4.83 2.94 0.68
CA LEU A 33 -3.79 2.86 1.70
C LEU A 33 -3.79 4.07 2.65
N GLY A 34 -3.90 5.29 2.13
CA GLY A 34 -3.69 6.52 2.90
C GLY A 34 -4.93 7.16 3.52
N GLY A 35 -6.15 6.74 3.18
CA GLY A 35 -7.38 7.44 3.57
C GLY A 35 -7.67 7.42 5.09
N PHE A 36 -7.06 6.50 5.84
CA PHE A 36 -7.09 6.50 7.32
C PHE A 36 -5.76 6.98 7.96
N VAL A 37 -4.86 7.56 7.16
CA VAL A 37 -3.57 8.10 7.63
C VAL A 37 -3.47 9.59 7.32
N LEU A 38 -3.64 9.98 6.06
CA LEU A 38 -3.38 11.34 5.57
C LEU A 38 -4.29 12.42 6.21
N PRO A 39 -5.62 12.20 6.39
CA PRO A 39 -6.45 13.19 7.06
C PRO A 39 -6.00 13.45 8.50
N PHE A 40 -5.73 12.39 9.26
CA PHE A 40 -5.27 12.52 10.65
C PHE A 40 -3.86 13.08 10.75
N ALA A 41 -3.00 12.84 9.73
CA ALA A 41 -1.69 13.47 9.62
C ALA A 41 -1.81 15.00 9.50
N ARG A 42 -2.73 15.51 8.65
CA ARG A 42 -3.03 16.94 8.56
C ARG A 42 -3.55 17.50 9.88
N MET A 43 -4.46 16.78 10.55
CA MET A 43 -5.02 17.22 11.83
C MET A 43 -4.01 17.25 12.99
N ILE A 44 -2.87 16.58 12.89
CA ILE A 44 -1.75 16.66 13.85
C ILE A 44 -0.65 17.62 13.40
N GLY A 45 -0.93 18.48 12.40
CA GLY A 45 -0.06 19.56 11.95
C GLY A 45 0.92 19.20 10.83
N LYS A 46 0.76 18.04 10.17
CA LYS A 46 1.58 17.71 9.01
C LYS A 46 1.07 18.44 7.77
N GLU A 47 1.94 19.22 7.15
CA GLU A 47 1.67 19.80 5.83
C GLU A 47 1.70 18.70 4.76
N LEU A 48 0.60 18.57 4.04
CA LEU A 48 0.40 17.60 2.95
C LEU A 48 -0.36 18.31 1.82
N PRO A 49 -0.09 17.97 0.55
CA PRO A 49 -0.89 18.47 -0.57
C PRO A 49 -2.34 18.02 -0.42
N LYS A 50 -3.27 18.74 -1.04
CA LYS A 50 -4.66 18.26 -1.07
C LYS A 50 -4.73 17.00 -1.92
N PHE A 51 -5.60 16.07 -1.52
CA PHE A 51 -5.70 14.76 -2.17
C PHE A 51 -7.13 14.21 -2.20
N ASP A 52 -8.12 14.95 -1.69
CA ASP A 52 -9.49 14.48 -1.52
C ASP A 52 -10.50 15.37 -2.26
N PHE A 53 -11.75 15.39 -1.81
CA PHE A 53 -12.81 16.19 -2.43
C PHE A 53 -12.63 17.71 -2.27
N GLU A 54 -11.63 18.19 -1.53
CA GLU A 54 -11.19 19.60 -1.59
C GLU A 54 -10.69 20.01 -2.98
N CYS A 55 -10.26 19.04 -3.80
CA CYS A 55 -9.90 19.27 -5.20
C CYS A 55 -11.13 19.09 -6.09
N ASP A 56 -11.66 20.17 -6.67
CA ASP A 56 -12.96 20.17 -7.39
C ASP A 56 -13.11 19.10 -8.49
N GLY A 57 -12.04 18.82 -9.23
CA GLY A 57 -11.99 17.78 -10.26
C GLY A 57 -12.02 16.34 -9.73
N VAL A 58 -11.78 16.09 -8.44
CA VAL A 58 -11.86 14.74 -7.84
C VAL A 58 -13.31 14.28 -7.82
N THR A 59 -13.63 13.24 -8.58
CA THR A 59 -15.02 12.76 -8.75
C THR A 59 -15.32 11.53 -7.90
N SER A 60 -14.30 10.76 -7.51
CA SER A 60 -14.44 9.58 -6.67
C SER A 60 -13.16 9.28 -5.90
N MET A 61 -13.29 8.52 -4.81
CA MET A 61 -12.18 8.07 -3.99
C MET A 61 -12.40 6.66 -3.47
N SER A 62 -11.33 5.90 -3.23
CA SER A 62 -11.37 4.62 -2.51
C SER A 62 -10.63 4.74 -1.17
N VAL A 63 -11.14 4.10 -0.12
CA VAL A 63 -10.54 4.10 1.22
C VAL A 63 -10.76 2.76 1.91
N ASP A 64 -9.69 2.07 2.30
CA ASP A 64 -9.82 0.75 2.92
C ASP A 64 -9.94 0.84 4.44
N THR A 65 -11.13 0.52 4.95
CA THR A 65 -11.36 0.33 6.40
C THR A 65 -10.52 -0.82 6.96
N HIS A 66 -10.25 -1.87 6.18
CA HIS A 66 -9.49 -3.03 6.63
C HIS A 66 -7.94 -2.87 6.62
N LYS A 67 -7.45 -1.65 6.32
CA LYS A 67 -6.04 -1.28 6.37
C LYS A 67 -5.82 -0.44 7.62
N TYR A 68 -5.56 0.86 7.48
CA TYR A 68 -5.35 1.78 8.59
C TYR A 68 -6.65 2.22 9.28
N GLY A 69 -7.81 1.81 8.76
CA GLY A 69 -9.09 1.89 9.49
C GLY A 69 -9.24 0.81 10.57
N TYR A 70 -8.30 -0.14 10.66
CA TYR A 70 -8.24 -1.22 11.66
C TYR A 70 -9.50 -2.08 11.74
N ALA A 71 -10.29 -2.17 10.66
CA ALA A 71 -11.38 -3.12 10.55
C ALA A 71 -10.86 -4.52 10.20
N SER A 72 -11.67 -5.55 10.47
CA SER A 72 -11.44 -6.90 9.96
C SER A 72 -11.33 -6.92 8.43
N LYS A 73 -10.52 -7.84 7.89
CA LYS A 73 -10.38 -8.03 6.44
C LYS A 73 -11.73 -8.25 5.77
N GLY A 74 -11.87 -7.71 4.56
CA GLY A 74 -13.09 -7.80 3.75
C GLY A 74 -13.97 -6.55 3.68
N THR A 75 -13.51 -5.38 4.17
CA THR A 75 -14.22 -4.10 4.01
C THR A 75 -13.37 -2.98 3.41
N SER A 76 -13.99 -2.19 2.54
CA SER A 76 -13.47 -0.95 1.94
C SER A 76 -14.64 -0.04 1.57
N VAL A 77 -14.37 1.20 1.20
CA VAL A 77 -15.36 2.20 0.82
C VAL A 77 -14.96 2.85 -0.50
N VAL A 78 -15.91 2.92 -1.44
CA VAL A 78 -15.82 3.81 -2.60
C VAL A 78 -16.76 5.00 -2.38
N LEU A 79 -16.24 6.20 -2.54
CA LEU A 79 -16.90 7.48 -2.38
C LEU A 79 -17.06 8.15 -3.74
N TYR A 80 -18.15 8.87 -3.93
CA TYR A 80 -18.42 9.62 -5.15
C TYR A 80 -18.83 11.04 -4.79
N ARG A 81 -18.36 12.03 -5.54
CA ARG A 81 -18.76 13.43 -5.39
C ARG A 81 -20.26 13.63 -5.65
N HIS A 82 -20.82 12.88 -6.60
CA HIS A 82 -22.21 13.04 -7.02
C HIS A 82 -22.97 11.71 -7.08
N ASN A 83 -24.27 11.75 -6.74
CA ASN A 83 -25.18 10.61 -6.83
C ASN A 83 -25.31 10.07 -8.26
N ALA A 84 -25.20 10.92 -9.29
CA ALA A 84 -25.27 10.50 -10.68
C ALA A 84 -24.15 9.50 -11.03
N LEU A 85 -22.92 9.76 -10.58
CA LEU A 85 -21.80 8.83 -10.74
C LEU A 85 -22.03 7.54 -9.98
N ARG A 86 -22.48 7.65 -8.72
CA ARG A 86 -22.77 6.47 -7.89
C ARG A 86 -23.86 5.58 -8.48
N ARG A 87 -24.87 6.15 -9.15
CA ARG A 87 -25.94 5.38 -9.81
C ARG A 87 -25.43 4.55 -10.97
N ALA A 88 -24.37 4.98 -11.66
CA ALA A 88 -23.77 4.21 -12.75
C ALA A 88 -23.06 2.92 -12.26
N GLN A 89 -22.74 2.82 -10.96
CA GLN A 89 -22.20 1.59 -10.35
C GLN A 89 -23.28 0.54 -10.07
N TYR A 90 -24.54 0.95 -9.89
CA TYR A 90 -25.58 0.02 -9.47
C TYR A 90 -25.92 -0.97 -10.58
N PHE A 91 -26.13 -2.24 -10.20
CA PHE A 91 -26.79 -3.20 -11.08
C PHE A 91 -28.27 -3.26 -10.73
N SER A 92 -29.14 -3.23 -11.74
CA SER A 92 -30.57 -3.45 -11.59
C SER A 92 -31.11 -4.30 -12.73
N PHE A 93 -31.99 -5.26 -12.42
CA PHE A 93 -32.60 -6.14 -13.41
C PHE A 93 -34.08 -6.38 -13.08
N ALA A 94 -34.95 -5.70 -13.82
CA ALA A 94 -36.39 -5.70 -13.56
C ALA A 94 -37.15 -6.87 -14.19
N LYS A 95 -36.55 -7.60 -15.14
CA LYS A 95 -37.19 -8.72 -15.86
C LYS A 95 -36.85 -10.09 -15.29
N TRP A 96 -36.25 -10.14 -14.10
CA TRP A 96 -35.93 -11.40 -13.46
C TRP A 96 -37.20 -12.08 -12.92
N PRO A 97 -37.46 -13.36 -13.25
CA PRO A 97 -38.62 -14.08 -12.72
C PRO A 97 -38.62 -14.20 -11.19
N GLY A 98 -37.46 -14.08 -10.53
CA GLY A 98 -37.32 -14.07 -9.08
C GLY A 98 -37.73 -12.76 -8.39
N GLY A 99 -38.21 -11.76 -9.15
CA GLY A 99 -38.64 -10.46 -8.65
C GLY A 99 -37.68 -9.33 -8.99
N LEU A 100 -37.96 -8.13 -8.49
CA LEU A 100 -37.09 -6.96 -8.71
C LEU A 100 -35.74 -7.17 -8.04
N TYR A 101 -34.66 -7.12 -8.82
CA TYR A 101 -33.29 -7.27 -8.31
C TYR A 101 -32.50 -5.98 -8.50
N ALA A 102 -31.81 -5.54 -7.44
CA ALA A 102 -30.82 -4.47 -7.50
C ALA A 102 -29.70 -4.72 -6.48
N THR A 103 -28.46 -4.41 -6.85
CA THR A 103 -27.32 -4.42 -5.92
C THR A 103 -26.42 -3.19 -6.11
N PRO A 104 -25.94 -2.57 -5.01
CA PRO A 104 -25.07 -1.40 -5.10
C PRO A 104 -23.61 -1.74 -5.38
N THR A 105 -23.20 -3.02 -5.30
CA THR A 105 -21.81 -3.48 -5.54
C THR A 105 -21.80 -4.77 -6.35
N ILE A 106 -20.63 -5.36 -6.61
CA ILE A 106 -20.50 -6.60 -7.40
C ILE A 106 -21.28 -7.78 -6.78
N ALA A 107 -21.30 -7.89 -5.45
CA ALA A 107 -21.88 -9.03 -4.77
C ALA A 107 -23.41 -8.88 -4.55
N GLY A 108 -24.12 -10.01 -4.55
CA GLY A 108 -25.48 -10.10 -4.00
C GLY A 108 -25.45 -10.29 -2.49
N SER A 109 -25.35 -11.55 -2.04
CA SER A 109 -25.14 -11.90 -0.62
C SER A 109 -23.81 -11.35 -0.12
N ARG A 110 -23.81 -10.75 1.08
CA ARG A 110 -22.65 -10.09 1.67
C ARG A 110 -22.48 -10.46 3.15
N PRO A 111 -21.24 -10.62 3.65
CA PRO A 111 -20.97 -10.91 5.05
C PRO A 111 -21.19 -9.67 5.93
N GLY A 112 -22.45 -9.41 6.34
CA GLY A 112 -22.83 -8.22 7.10
C GLY A 112 -22.06 -8.02 8.42
N ALA A 113 -21.58 -9.10 9.04
CA ALA A 113 -20.74 -9.05 10.23
C ALA A 113 -19.46 -8.20 10.02
N LEU A 114 -18.85 -8.25 8.83
CA LEU A 114 -17.65 -7.47 8.53
C LEU A 114 -17.95 -5.96 8.48
N ILE A 115 -19.14 -5.57 8.03
CA ILE A 115 -19.60 -4.17 8.07
C ILE A 115 -19.75 -3.71 9.52
N ALA A 116 -20.33 -4.55 10.38
CA ALA A 116 -20.44 -4.26 11.82
C ALA A 116 -19.05 -4.13 12.47
N CYS A 117 -18.09 -4.99 12.14
CA CYS A 117 -16.70 -4.87 12.61
C CYS A 117 -16.03 -3.57 12.16
N ALA A 118 -16.26 -3.15 10.90
CA ALA A 118 -15.73 -1.89 10.41
C ALA A 118 -16.31 -0.70 11.18
N TRP A 119 -17.63 -0.68 11.36
CA TRP A 119 -18.29 0.34 12.19
C TRP A 119 -17.75 0.36 13.62
N ALA A 120 -17.65 -0.80 14.27
CA ALA A 120 -17.13 -0.94 15.63
C ALA A 120 -15.70 -0.41 15.77
N SER A 121 -14.83 -0.67 14.79
CA SER A 121 -13.46 -0.14 14.78
C SER A 121 -13.44 1.39 14.71
N LEU A 122 -14.26 1.98 13.81
CA LEU A 122 -14.33 3.44 13.67
C LEU A 122 -14.81 4.13 14.95
N VAL A 123 -15.91 3.64 15.54
CA VAL A 123 -16.50 4.28 16.73
C VAL A 123 -15.69 4.05 18.00
N SER A 124 -15.03 2.90 18.14
CA SER A 124 -14.20 2.60 19.32
C SER A 124 -12.86 3.32 19.31
N ILE A 125 -12.27 3.53 18.14
CA ILE A 125 -11.00 4.25 18.00
C ILE A 125 -11.24 5.76 18.08
N GLY A 126 -12.23 6.27 17.34
CA GLY A 126 -12.55 7.68 17.28
C GLY A 126 -11.41 8.55 16.74
N GLU A 127 -11.68 9.85 16.59
CA GLU A 127 -10.71 10.78 16.01
C GLU A 127 -9.38 10.83 16.80
N SER A 128 -9.44 10.90 18.13
CA SER A 128 -8.26 10.97 18.99
C SER A 128 -7.40 9.70 18.91
N GLY A 129 -8.03 8.53 18.83
CA GLY A 129 -7.33 7.25 18.67
C GLY A 129 -6.61 7.17 17.32
N PHE A 130 -7.25 7.62 16.23
CA PHE A 130 -6.62 7.67 14.92
C PHE A 130 -5.44 8.66 14.90
N LYS A 131 -5.60 9.87 15.45
CA LYS A 131 -4.51 10.86 15.57
C LYS A 131 -3.30 10.29 16.32
N SER A 132 -3.53 9.65 17.46
CA SER A 132 -2.46 9.03 18.26
C SER A 132 -1.73 7.93 17.49
N ARG A 133 -2.47 7.05 16.82
CA ARG A 133 -1.90 5.95 16.01
C ARG A 133 -1.09 6.45 14.83
N VAL A 134 -1.64 7.42 14.10
CA VAL A 134 -0.98 8.03 12.94
C VAL A 134 0.29 8.77 13.37
N LYS A 135 0.26 9.50 14.50
CA LYS A 135 1.45 10.13 15.06
C LYS A 135 2.57 9.11 15.29
N SER A 136 2.27 7.98 15.94
CA SER A 136 3.27 6.92 16.19
C SER A 136 3.78 6.30 14.89
N ILE A 137 2.89 5.98 13.95
CA ILE A 137 3.26 5.39 12.65
C ILE A 137 4.20 6.33 11.89
N LEU A 138 3.84 7.62 11.77
CA LEU A 138 4.64 8.58 11.01
C LEU A 138 5.98 8.86 11.69
N ALA A 139 6.02 8.95 13.03
CA ALA A 139 7.26 9.10 13.77
C ALA A 139 8.20 7.91 13.53
N THR A 140 7.69 6.67 13.66
CA THR A 140 8.45 5.45 13.35
C THR A 140 8.90 5.41 11.90
N THR A 141 8.03 5.78 10.95
CA THR A 141 8.38 5.83 9.52
C THR A 141 9.56 6.77 9.27
N GLN A 142 9.54 7.95 9.88
CA GLN A 142 10.64 8.92 9.80
C GLN A 142 11.94 8.39 10.42
N THR A 143 11.86 7.73 11.58
CA THR A 143 13.04 7.11 12.21
C THR A 143 13.64 6.03 11.31
N ILE A 144 12.82 5.08 10.84
CA ILE A 144 13.30 4.00 9.97
C ILE A 144 13.89 4.58 8.67
N ALA A 145 13.25 5.57 8.05
CA ALA A 145 13.76 6.18 6.83
C ALA A 145 15.12 6.88 7.01
N LYS A 146 15.32 7.57 8.15
CA LYS A 146 16.62 8.16 8.50
C LYS A 146 17.70 7.11 8.70
N GLU A 147 17.37 6.02 9.38
CA GLU A 147 18.29 4.91 9.61
C GLU A 147 18.64 4.17 8.31
N VAL A 148 17.66 3.92 7.44
CA VAL A 148 17.90 3.38 6.10
C VAL A 148 18.84 4.28 5.31
N SER A 149 18.65 5.60 5.37
CA SER A 149 19.52 6.58 4.70
C SER A 149 20.93 6.65 5.29
N SER A 150 21.14 6.16 6.52
CA SER A 150 22.45 6.15 7.19
C SER A 150 23.24 4.87 6.95
N ILE A 151 22.62 3.83 6.37
CA ILE A 151 23.27 2.56 6.04
C ILE A 151 24.00 2.71 4.69
N PRO A 152 25.33 2.53 4.63
CA PRO A 152 26.08 2.62 3.38
C PRO A 152 25.56 1.64 2.32
N GLY A 153 25.35 2.15 1.11
CA GLY A 153 24.86 1.40 -0.04
C GLY A 153 23.33 1.28 -0.14
N LEU A 154 22.57 1.82 0.82
CA LEU A 154 21.11 1.99 0.68
C LEU A 154 20.74 3.41 0.27
N TYR A 155 19.63 3.54 -0.45
CA TYR A 155 18.99 4.82 -0.75
C TYR A 155 17.47 4.72 -0.68
N LEU A 156 16.81 5.81 -0.29
CA LEU A 156 15.34 5.90 -0.31
C LEU A 156 14.83 6.18 -1.72
N LEU A 157 13.79 5.46 -2.13
CA LEU A 157 13.02 5.78 -3.33
C LEU A 157 11.86 6.71 -2.96
N GLY A 158 11.69 7.80 -3.71
CA GLY A 158 10.67 8.81 -3.42
C GLY A 158 11.05 9.82 -2.33
N GLY A 159 12.30 9.76 -1.83
CA GLY A 159 12.81 10.68 -0.81
C GLY A 159 12.33 10.36 0.60
N MET A 160 12.38 11.34 1.50
CA MET A 160 11.89 11.17 2.86
C MET A 160 10.36 10.99 2.86
N PRO A 161 9.82 9.91 3.48
CA PRO A 161 8.43 9.54 3.30
C PRO A 161 7.47 10.50 3.99
N THR A 162 6.48 10.99 3.24
CA THR A 162 5.42 11.85 3.79
C THR A 162 4.30 11.02 4.44
N ALA A 163 4.12 9.77 4.00
CA ALA A 163 3.14 8.82 4.51
C ALA A 163 3.80 7.71 5.36
N MET A 164 3.31 6.47 5.25
CA MET A 164 3.61 5.33 6.12
C MET A 164 4.46 4.23 5.48
N ILE A 165 5.04 4.49 4.31
CA ILE A 165 5.88 3.51 3.59
C ILE A 165 7.32 4.01 3.58
N VAL A 166 8.25 3.13 3.91
CA VAL A 166 9.68 3.33 3.65
C VAL A 166 10.05 2.43 2.48
N CYS A 167 10.34 3.02 1.32
CA CYS A 167 10.78 2.30 0.12
C CYS A 167 12.26 2.58 -0.13
N PHE A 168 13.07 1.55 -0.32
CA PHE A 168 14.51 1.68 -0.46
C PHE A 168 15.12 0.62 -1.38
N GLY A 169 16.25 0.99 -1.96
CA GLY A 169 17.01 0.18 -2.91
C GLY A 169 18.50 0.27 -2.64
N SER A 170 19.28 -0.42 -3.46
CA SER A 170 20.73 -0.31 -3.50
C SER A 170 21.22 -0.18 -4.94
N LYS A 171 22.35 0.52 -5.13
CA LYS A 171 23.12 0.51 -6.39
C LYS A 171 24.40 -0.31 -6.27
N ASP A 172 24.74 -0.73 -5.05
CA ASP A 172 26.03 -1.33 -4.72
C ASP A 172 25.91 -2.86 -4.57
N PHE A 173 24.70 -3.37 -4.35
CA PHE A 173 24.40 -4.79 -4.23
C PHE A 173 22.94 -5.10 -4.63
N ASP A 174 22.62 -6.38 -4.80
CA ASP A 174 21.25 -6.83 -5.07
C ASP A 174 20.37 -6.69 -3.82
N ILE A 175 19.43 -5.73 -3.87
CA ILE A 175 18.52 -5.43 -2.76
C ILE A 175 17.63 -6.62 -2.39
N TYR A 176 17.35 -7.54 -3.33
CA TYR A 176 16.54 -8.71 -3.03
C TYR A 176 17.28 -9.72 -2.15
N GLU A 177 18.62 -9.77 -2.18
CA GLU A 177 19.39 -10.61 -1.25
C GLU A 177 19.22 -10.11 0.19
N VAL A 178 19.20 -8.79 0.40
CA VAL A 178 18.86 -8.21 1.72
C VAL A 178 17.44 -8.61 2.13
N GLY A 179 16.47 -8.52 1.20
CA GLY A 179 15.09 -8.94 1.44
C GLY A 179 14.97 -10.42 1.84
N ASP A 180 15.73 -11.31 1.20
CA ASP A 180 15.74 -12.74 1.50
C ASP A 180 16.36 -13.06 2.86
N ILE A 181 17.46 -12.40 3.25
CA ILE A 181 18.07 -12.58 4.58
C ILE A 181 17.12 -12.06 5.66
N MET A 182 16.53 -10.88 5.46
CA MET A 182 15.49 -10.33 6.35
C MET A 182 14.31 -11.32 6.50
N THR A 183 13.88 -11.95 5.40
CA THR A 183 12.82 -12.97 5.41
C THR A 183 13.18 -14.19 6.24
N LYS A 184 14.43 -14.68 6.13
CA LYS A 184 14.92 -15.79 6.96
C LYS A 184 14.97 -15.45 8.46
N ARG A 185 15.12 -14.17 8.79
CA ARG A 185 15.05 -13.64 10.16
C ARG A 185 13.61 -13.35 10.64
N GLY A 186 12.61 -13.61 9.80
CA GLY A 186 11.18 -13.50 10.14
C GLY A 186 10.52 -12.18 9.73
N TRP A 187 11.23 -11.29 9.03
CA TRP A 187 10.65 -10.06 8.52
C TRP A 187 9.94 -10.29 7.18
N SER A 188 8.75 -9.69 7.03
CA SER A 188 8.05 -9.71 5.74
C SER A 188 8.13 -8.32 5.10
N LEU A 189 9.01 -8.21 4.10
CA LEU A 189 9.14 -7.03 3.24
C LEU A 189 8.56 -7.35 1.87
N ASN A 190 7.97 -6.35 1.20
CA ASN A 190 7.54 -6.58 -0.18
C ASN A 190 8.70 -6.24 -1.13
N SER A 191 9.01 -7.20 -2.00
CA SER A 191 9.92 -7.00 -3.11
C SER A 191 9.20 -6.31 -4.25
N LEU A 192 9.81 -5.27 -4.80
CA LEU A 192 9.27 -4.41 -5.84
C LEU A 192 10.22 -4.39 -7.03
N GLN A 193 9.72 -3.96 -8.18
CA GLN A 193 10.45 -3.95 -9.45
C GLN A 193 10.21 -2.66 -10.22
N ARG A 194 11.12 -2.33 -11.14
CA ARG A 194 11.12 -1.09 -11.96
C ARG A 194 11.10 0.19 -11.10
N PRO A 195 12.17 0.49 -10.34
CA PRO A 195 13.45 -0.25 -10.26
C PRO A 195 13.43 -1.34 -9.18
N ALA A 196 14.50 -2.14 -9.09
CA ALA A 196 14.66 -3.11 -8.01
C ALA A 196 14.72 -2.40 -6.65
N CYS A 197 13.76 -2.70 -5.78
CA CYS A 197 13.66 -2.13 -4.45
C CYS A 197 12.84 -3.04 -3.54
N ILE A 198 12.90 -2.75 -2.24
CA ILE A 198 12.03 -3.35 -1.25
C ILE A 198 11.34 -2.23 -0.47
N HIS A 199 10.18 -2.51 0.10
CA HIS A 199 9.52 -1.54 0.97
C HIS A 199 8.97 -2.15 2.26
N LEU A 200 8.76 -1.28 3.24
CA LEU A 200 8.10 -1.59 4.50
C LEU A 200 6.90 -0.65 4.66
N CYS A 201 5.69 -1.23 4.73
CA CYS A 201 4.52 -0.52 5.21
C CYS A 201 4.54 -0.50 6.74
N VAL A 202 4.77 0.68 7.33
CA VAL A 202 4.83 0.86 8.78
C VAL A 202 3.42 0.77 9.35
N THR A 203 3.23 -0.17 10.28
CA THR A 203 1.98 -0.37 11.03
C THR A 203 2.23 -0.24 12.53
N LEU A 204 1.18 -0.31 13.35
CA LEU A 204 1.36 -0.32 14.81
C LEU A 204 2.19 -1.50 15.31
N LYS A 205 2.24 -2.63 14.59
CA LYS A 205 3.15 -3.72 14.93
C LYS A 205 4.61 -3.32 14.68
N THR A 206 4.87 -2.67 13.56
CA THR A 206 6.21 -2.15 13.22
C THR A 206 6.72 -1.16 14.28
N VAL A 207 5.83 -0.32 14.82
CA VAL A 207 6.18 0.64 15.90
C VAL A 207 6.80 -0.06 17.10
N LEU A 208 6.35 -1.27 17.46
CA LEU A 208 6.86 -2.03 18.61
C LEU A 208 8.28 -2.58 18.39
N PHE A 209 8.66 -2.81 17.14
CA PHE A 209 9.91 -3.51 16.77
C PHE A 209 10.82 -2.66 15.88
N ALA A 210 10.64 -1.33 15.86
CA ALA A 210 11.35 -0.45 14.93
C ALA A 210 12.87 -0.48 15.12
N SER A 211 13.35 -0.49 16.37
CA SER A 211 14.78 -0.54 16.67
C SER A 211 15.40 -1.88 16.28
N GLU A 212 14.68 -2.98 16.50
CA GLU A 212 15.11 -4.33 16.12
C GLU A 212 15.16 -4.47 14.60
N PHE A 213 14.13 -3.97 13.90
CA PHE A 213 14.10 -3.90 12.44
C PHE A 213 15.33 -3.21 11.87
N VAL A 214 15.67 -2.01 12.39
CA VAL A 214 16.82 -1.24 11.92
C VAL A 214 18.13 -1.96 12.18
N LYS A 215 18.29 -2.52 13.39
CA LYS A 215 19.48 -3.27 13.76
C LYS A 215 19.69 -4.46 12.80
N GLU A 216 18.66 -5.27 12.62
CA GLU A 216 18.77 -6.45 11.74
C GLU A 216 18.93 -6.08 10.28
N LEU A 217 18.30 -5.01 9.80
CA LEU A 217 18.51 -4.52 8.44
C LEU A 217 19.98 -4.17 8.21
N ARG A 218 20.61 -3.47 9.17
CA ARG A 218 22.04 -3.12 9.08
C ARG A 218 22.91 -4.36 9.02
N GLU A 219 22.67 -5.33 9.90
CA GLU A 219 23.39 -6.61 9.89
C GLU A 219 23.22 -7.39 8.57
N CYS A 220 22.01 -7.39 7.99
CA CYS A 220 21.74 -8.04 6.72
C CYS A 220 22.47 -7.36 5.56
N VAL A 221 22.53 -6.03 5.55
CA VAL A 221 23.30 -5.27 4.54
C VAL A 221 24.79 -5.58 4.67
N GLU A 222 25.34 -5.60 5.88
CA GLU A 222 26.73 -5.97 6.12
C GLU A 222 27.04 -7.40 5.66
N GLU A 223 26.10 -8.34 5.85
CA GLU A 223 26.23 -9.73 5.40
C GLU A 223 26.30 -9.82 3.86
N VAL A 224 25.42 -9.11 3.15
CA VAL A 224 25.44 -9.03 1.68
C VAL A 224 26.73 -8.39 1.17
N GLN A 225 27.18 -7.30 1.79
CA GLN A 225 28.42 -6.61 1.40
C GLN A 225 29.66 -7.49 1.62
N LYS A 226 29.73 -8.25 2.72
CA LYS A 226 30.84 -9.18 3.00
C LYS A 226 30.90 -10.35 2.02
N LYS A 227 29.75 -10.83 1.55
CA LYS A 227 29.67 -11.90 0.55
C LYS A 227 30.21 -11.45 -0.81
N GLY A 228 30.05 -10.18 -1.16
CA GLY A 228 30.43 -9.59 -2.45
C GLY A 228 29.61 -10.15 -3.62
N ASP A 229 29.88 -9.65 -4.84
CA ASP A 229 29.21 -10.07 -6.09
C ASP A 229 29.56 -11.52 -6.54
N GLY A 230 30.32 -12.25 -5.72
CA GLY A 230 30.84 -13.57 -6.02
C GLY A 230 29.79 -14.68 -6.01
N GLY A 231 28.96 -14.75 -7.06
CA GLY A 231 28.44 -15.99 -7.65
C GLY A 231 27.71 -17.01 -6.75
N GLY A 232 27.30 -16.64 -5.54
CA GLY A 232 26.50 -17.51 -4.68
C GLY A 232 25.15 -17.79 -5.33
N LYS A 233 24.63 -19.03 -5.22
CA LYS A 233 23.30 -19.36 -5.71
C LYS A 233 22.27 -18.41 -5.10
N LYS A 234 21.67 -17.54 -5.92
CA LYS A 234 20.51 -16.75 -5.54
C LYS A 234 19.36 -17.71 -5.26
N GLY A 235 18.77 -17.60 -4.08
CA GLY A 235 17.54 -18.32 -3.69
C GLY A 235 16.39 -17.34 -3.56
N GLY A 236 15.22 -17.82 -3.14
CA GLY A 236 14.13 -16.96 -2.68
C GLY A 236 13.65 -15.90 -3.68
N ASN A 237 13.33 -14.72 -3.17
CA ASN A 237 12.87 -13.58 -3.95
C ASN A 237 13.98 -13.02 -4.83
N ALA A 238 15.26 -13.11 -4.45
CA ALA A 238 16.36 -12.64 -5.28
C ALA A 238 16.43 -13.41 -6.61
N ALA A 239 16.22 -14.73 -6.58
CA ALA A 239 16.12 -15.52 -7.80
C ALA A 239 14.83 -15.18 -8.58
N LEU A 240 13.68 -15.16 -7.90
CA LEU A 240 12.38 -14.95 -8.54
C LEU A 240 12.26 -13.58 -9.20
N TYR A 241 12.49 -12.49 -8.45
CA TYR A 241 12.37 -11.12 -8.96
C TYR A 241 13.53 -10.75 -9.90
N GLY A 242 14.72 -11.32 -9.69
CA GLY A 242 15.83 -11.21 -10.64
C GLY A 242 15.49 -11.80 -12.01
N MET A 243 14.88 -12.99 -12.06
CA MET A 243 14.38 -13.57 -13.31
C MET A 243 13.17 -12.79 -13.84
N ALA A 244 12.22 -12.43 -12.97
CA ALA A 244 10.97 -11.83 -13.40
C ALA A 244 11.16 -10.47 -14.06
N GLY A 245 12.14 -9.68 -13.62
CA GLY A 245 12.49 -8.42 -14.26
C GLY A 245 13.01 -8.55 -15.70
N SER A 246 13.43 -9.76 -16.11
CA SER A 246 14.01 -10.04 -17.44
C SER A 246 13.06 -10.74 -18.42
N LEU A 247 11.95 -11.31 -17.93
CA LEU A 247 11.02 -12.09 -18.73
C LEU A 247 9.88 -11.23 -19.33
N PRO A 248 9.35 -11.58 -20.52
CA PRO A 248 8.14 -10.97 -21.05
C PRO A 248 6.91 -11.25 -20.18
N ALA A 249 5.84 -10.46 -20.36
CA ALA A 249 4.61 -10.60 -19.57
C ALA A 249 3.95 -11.99 -19.69
N GLY A 250 3.91 -12.60 -20.88
CA GLY A 250 3.27 -13.90 -21.09
C GLY A 250 3.78 -15.02 -20.17
N PRO A 251 5.09 -15.33 -20.18
CA PRO A 251 5.67 -16.32 -19.26
C PRO A 251 5.46 -15.99 -17.76
N LEU A 252 5.47 -14.70 -17.38
CA LEU A 252 5.21 -14.29 -16.00
C LEU A 252 3.76 -14.55 -15.58
N ASP A 253 2.82 -14.29 -16.48
CA ASP A 253 1.40 -14.54 -16.25
C ASP A 253 1.13 -16.03 -16.07
N ASP A 254 1.74 -16.88 -16.91
CA ASP A 254 1.58 -18.34 -16.81
C ASP A 254 2.22 -18.91 -15.53
N MET A 255 3.42 -18.45 -15.16
CA MET A 255 4.04 -18.82 -13.89
C MET A 255 3.16 -18.43 -12.69
N SER A 256 2.53 -17.25 -12.75
CA SER A 256 1.60 -16.78 -11.71
C SER A 256 0.34 -17.65 -11.62
N LYS A 257 -0.20 -18.09 -12.75
CA LYS A 257 -1.34 -19.04 -12.77
C LYS A 257 -0.94 -20.40 -12.19
N CYS A 258 0.21 -20.95 -12.56
CA CYS A 258 0.70 -22.20 -12.00
C CYS A 258 0.88 -22.12 -10.47
N TYR A 259 1.35 -20.98 -9.95
CA TYR A 259 1.42 -20.75 -8.50
C TYR A 259 0.02 -20.82 -7.85
N LEU A 260 -1.00 -20.23 -8.48
CA LEU A 260 -2.38 -20.31 -7.99
C LEU A 260 -2.92 -21.75 -8.07
N ASP A 261 -2.62 -22.49 -9.12
CA ASP A 261 -2.99 -23.91 -9.23
C ASP A 261 -2.39 -24.74 -8.09
N VAL A 262 -1.14 -24.46 -7.70
CA VAL A 262 -0.49 -25.13 -6.56
C VAL A 262 -1.15 -24.75 -5.23
N ILE A 263 -1.49 -23.48 -5.01
CA ILE A 263 -2.15 -23.03 -3.78
C ILE A 263 -3.55 -23.60 -3.63
N LEU A 264 -4.27 -23.76 -4.74
CA LEU A 264 -5.64 -24.27 -4.77
C LEU A 264 -5.69 -25.79 -4.92
N SER A 265 -4.54 -26.46 -5.04
CA SER A 265 -4.48 -27.91 -5.06
C SER A 265 -5.00 -28.47 -3.73
N PRO A 266 -5.93 -29.44 -3.77
CA PRO A 266 -6.55 -30.03 -2.57
C PRO A 266 -5.56 -30.79 -1.69
#